data_AF-A0A7D5MTA2-F1
#
_entry.id   AF-A0A7D5MTA2-F1
#
_cell.length_a   1.000
_cell.length_b   1.000
_cell.length_c   1.000
_cell.angle_alpha   90.00
_cell.angle_beta   90.00
_cell.angle_gamma   90.00
#
_symmetry.space_group_name_H-M   'P 1'
#
loop_
_entity.id
_entity.type
_entity.pdbx_description
1 polymer ?
#
loop_
_entity_poly.entity_id
_entity_poly.type
_entity_poly.pdbx_seq_one_letter_code
_entity_poly.pdbx_strand_id
1 'polypeptide(L)' 'MLSLASPEALLLSDNLIPKGSPINQPLEGDFTAQSIYEYNEILATDPRIDTILATTIVGENGRIDGLGISLLNPKI' A
#
# COMPACT_ATOMS: atom_id res chain seq x y z
N MET A 1 -3.28 10.61 -8.87
CA MET A 1 -2.19 9.63 -9.11
C MET A 1 -2.43 8.85 -10.40
N LEU A 2 -3.50 8.07 -10.51
CA LEU A 2 -3.85 7.34 -11.75
C LEU A 2 -4.03 8.25 -12.98
N SER A 3 -4.52 9.47 -12.79
CA SER A 3 -4.75 10.45 -13.85
C SER A 3 -3.50 10.89 -14.63
N LEU A 4 -2.30 10.62 -14.09
CA LEU A 4 -1.02 10.99 -14.70
C LEU A 4 -0.24 9.79 -15.23
N ALA A 5 -0.69 8.58 -14.91
CA ALA A 5 0.02 7.37 -15.27
C ALA A 5 -0.42 6.88 -16.65
N SER A 6 0.53 6.38 -17.44
CA SER A 6 0.21 5.71 -18.69
C SER A 6 -0.48 4.37 -18.40
N PRO A 7 -1.22 3.82 -19.39
CA PRO A 7 -1.51 2.39 -19.44
C PRO A 7 -0.27 1.56 -19.09
N GLU A 8 -0.45 0.52 -18.28
CA GLU A 8 0.60 -0.44 -17.90
C GLU A 8 1.76 0.16 -17.09
N ALA A 9 1.58 1.37 -16.56
CA ALA A 9 2.56 1.96 -15.66
C ALA A 9 2.75 1.07 -14.42
N LEU A 10 4.01 0.92 -14.02
CA LEU A 10 4.38 0.32 -12.75
C LEU A 10 4.36 1.41 -11.67
N LEU A 11 3.53 1.24 -10.65
CA LEU A 11 3.56 2.04 -9.44
C LEU A 11 4.25 1.28 -8.32
N LEU A 12 5.13 1.99 -7.61
CA LEU A 12 5.76 1.52 -6.38
C LEU A 12 5.28 2.39 -5.23
N SER A 13 4.77 1.75 -4.18
CA SER A 13 4.28 2.41 -2.98
C SER A 13 4.98 1.82 -1.75
N ASP A 14 5.75 2.63 -1.03
CA ASP A 14 6.48 2.20 0.16
C ASP A 14 5.67 2.47 1.44
N ASN A 15 6.05 1.82 2.54
CA ASN A 15 5.46 1.98 3.87
C ASN A 15 3.98 1.55 3.98
N LEU A 16 3.60 0.48 3.28
CA LEU A 16 2.22 -0.01 3.25
C LEU A 16 1.82 -0.90 4.43
N ILE A 17 2.72 -1.13 5.38
CA ILE A 17 2.39 -1.72 6.67
C ILE A 17 2.65 -0.67 7.76
N PRO A 18 1.61 -0.25 8.51
CA PRO A 18 1.76 0.79 9.51
C PRO A 18 2.63 0.34 10.67
N LYS A 19 3.33 1.30 11.26
CA LYS A 19 4.17 1.08 12.43
C LYS A 19 3.28 0.90 13.65
N GLY A 20 3.28 -0.26 14.28
CA GLY A 20 2.61 -0.44 15.57
C GLY A 20 1.99 -1.82 15.75
N SER A 21 1.29 -1.97 16.87
CA SER A 21 0.47 -3.13 17.20
C SER A 21 -0.93 -2.64 17.59
N PRO A 22 -2.00 -3.15 16.97
CA PRO A 22 -2.02 -4.28 16.05
C PRO A 22 -1.68 -3.90 14.59
N ILE A 23 -1.06 -4.83 13.86
CA ILE A 23 -0.68 -4.64 12.45
C ILE A 23 -1.89 -4.62 11.52
N ASN A 24 -3.04 -5.15 11.94
CA ASN A 24 -4.26 -5.35 11.14
C ASN A 24 -5.41 -4.37 11.48
N GLN A 25 -5.20 -3.40 12.39
CA GLN A 25 -6.19 -2.35 12.65
C GLN A 25 -5.50 -1.06 13.13
N PRO A 26 -5.82 0.12 12.57
CA PRO A 26 -5.29 1.37 13.08
C PRO A 26 -5.92 1.70 14.43
N LEU A 27 -5.12 2.23 15.37
CA LEU A 27 -5.63 2.77 16.62
C LEU A 27 -6.33 4.11 16.38
N GLU A 28 -7.28 4.47 17.25
CA GLU A 28 -7.90 5.79 17.21
C GLU A 28 -6.84 6.88 17.43
N GLY A 29 -6.81 7.89 16.57
CA GLY A 29 -5.82 8.97 16.58
C GLY A 29 -4.50 8.65 15.87
N ASP A 30 -4.26 7.40 15.42
CA ASP A 30 -3.13 7.08 14.54
C ASP A 30 -3.49 7.37 13.07
N PHE A 31 -3.50 8.65 12.73
CA PHE A 31 -3.85 9.12 11.39
C PHE A 31 -2.92 8.56 10.30
N THR A 32 -1.67 8.24 10.63
CA THR A 32 -0.74 7.65 9.66
C THR A 32 -1.14 6.23 9.32
N ALA A 33 -1.43 5.42 10.35
CA ALA A 33 -1.95 4.08 10.11
C ALA A 33 -3.27 4.12 9.34
N GLN A 34 -4.21 4.98 9.73
CA GLN A 34 -5.49 5.14 9.05
C GLN A 34 -5.33 5.44 7.56
N SER A 35 -4.47 6.40 7.18
CA SER A 35 -4.22 6.71 5.77
C SER A 35 -3.59 5.54 5.00
N ILE A 36 -2.72 4.75 5.63
CA ILE A 36 -2.15 3.53 5.01
C ILE A 36 -3.26 2.49 4.76
N TYR A 37 -4.17 2.30 5.72
CA TYR A 37 -5.32 1.41 5.56
C TYR A 37 -6.24 1.85 4.43
N GLU A 38 -6.63 3.12 4.42
CA GLU A 38 -7.48 3.69 3.37
C GLU A 38 -6.82 3.55 1.99
N TYR A 39 -5.51 3.77 1.91
CA TYR A 39 -4.78 3.58 0.66
C TYR A 39 -4.72 2.11 0.22
N ASN A 40 -4.45 1.18 1.14
CA ASN A 40 -4.46 -0.25 0.85
C ASN A 40 -5.85 -0.73 0.39
N GLU A 41 -6.93 -0.18 0.96
CA GLU A 41 -8.30 -0.45 0.53
C GLU A 41 -8.53 0.02 -0.92
N ILE A 42 -8.02 1.20 -1.29
CA ILE A 42 -8.07 1.67 -2.68
C ILE A 42 -7.30 0.71 -3.60
N LEU A 43 -6.10 0.27 -3.22
CA LEU A 43 -5.32 -0.70 -4.01
C LEU A 43 -6.03 -2.06 -4.15
N ALA A 44 -6.79 -2.47 -3.15
CA ALA A 44 -7.54 -3.73 -3.16
C ALA A 44 -8.86 -3.66 -3.94
N THR A 45 -9.47 -2.48 -4.03
CA THR A 45 -10.82 -2.32 -4.57
C THR A 45 -10.88 -1.58 -5.90
N ASP A 46 -9.86 -0.81 -6.31
CA ASP A 46 -9.86 -0.13 -7.61
C ASP A 46 -9.62 -1.14 -8.75
N PRO A 47 -10.61 -1.36 -9.64
CA PRO A 47 -10.52 -2.37 -10.70
C PRO A 47 -9.45 -2.08 -11.76
N ARG A 48 -8.82 -0.90 -11.75
CA ARG A 48 -7.75 -0.52 -12.68
C ARG A 48 -6.36 -0.89 -12.18
N ILE A 49 -6.24 -1.42 -10.97
CA ILE A 49 -4.95 -1.66 -10.32
C ILE A 49 -4.85 -3.12 -9.93
N ASP A 50 -3.83 -3.81 -10.44
CA ASP A 50 -3.41 -5.09 -9.89
C ASP A 50 -2.22 -4.86 -8.96
N THR A 51 -2.35 -5.23 -7.70
CA THR A 51 -1.29 -5.01 -6.70
C THR A 51 -0.86 -6.30 -6.03
N ILE A 52 0.45 -6.47 -5.87
CA ILE A 52 1.02 -7.39 -4.89
C ILE A 52 1.68 -6.59 -3.76
N LEU A 53 1.57 -7.12 -2.54
CA LEU A 53 2.25 -6.57 -1.36
C LEU A 53 3.43 -7.47 -1.01
N ALA A 54 4.65 -6.95 -1.13
CA ALA A 54 5.85 -7.64 -0.66
C ALA A 54 6.17 -7.20 0.77
N THR A 55 6.00 -8.10 1.73
CA THR A 55 6.39 -7.86 3.12
C THR A 55 7.91 -7.78 3.22
N THR A 56 8.41 -6.74 3.88
CA THR A 56 9.84 -6.52 4.09
C THR A 56 10.15 -6.47 5.58
N ILE A 57 11.41 -6.75 5.90
CA ILE A 57 11.97 -6.56 7.24
C ILE A 57 12.96 -5.41 7.14
N VAL A 58 12.74 -4.37 7.92
CA VAL A 58 13.54 -3.13 7.85
C VAL A 58 14.18 -2.79 9.19
N GLY A 59 15.43 -2.33 9.11
CA GLY A 59 16.24 -1.98 10.26
C GLY A 59 16.73 -3.17 11.08
N GLU A 60 17.66 -2.91 12.00
CA GLU A 60 18.33 -3.95 12.81
C GLU A 60 17.38 -4.66 13.78
N ASN A 61 16.26 -4.01 14.15
CA ASN A 61 15.28 -4.54 15.10
C ASN A 61 14.17 -5.39 14.44
N GLY A 62 14.27 -5.65 13.12
CA GLY A 62 13.36 -6.57 12.45
C GLY A 62 11.93 -6.05 12.27
N ARG A 63 11.74 -4.74 12.05
CA ARG A 63 10.40 -4.15 11.86
C ARG A 63 9.78 -4.67 10.58
N ILE A 64 8.51 -5.10 10.64
CA ILE A 64 7.73 -5.46 9.45
C ILE A 64 7.32 -4.18 8.72
N ASP A 65 7.51 -4.17 7.41
CA ASP A 65 7.06 -3.12 6.50
C ASP A 65 6.51 -3.76 5.20
N GLY A 66 6.00 -2.95 4.27
CA GLY A 66 5.40 -3.44 3.02
C GLY A 66 5.67 -2.55 1.82
N LEU A 67 6.15 -3.17 0.73
CA LEU A 67 6.27 -2.54 -0.59
C LEU A 67 5.13 -3.01 -1.49
N GLY A 68 4.30 -2.07 -1.93
CA GLY A 68 3.29 -2.30 -2.97
C GLY A 68 3.91 -2.21 -4.35
N ILE A 69 3.71 -3.25 -5.16
CA ILE A 69 4.09 -3.30 -6.56
C ILE A 69 2.79 -3.43 -7.35
N SER A 70 2.44 -2.36 -8.06
CA SER A 70 1.14 -2.23 -8.72
C SER A 70 1.29 -2.05 -10.22
N LEU A 71 0.55 -2.81 -11.01
CA LEU A 71 0.41 -2.62 -12.45
C LEU A 71 -0.91 -1.92 -12.75
N LEU A 72 -0.87 -0.85 -13.53
CA LEU A 72 -2.09 -0.20 -13.99
C LEU A 72 -2.66 -0.87 -15.22
N ASN A 73 -3.88 -1.38 -15.09
CA ASN A 73 -4.61 -1.96 -16.19
C ASN A 73 -5.47 -0.88 -16.88
N PRO A 74 -5.26 -0.63 -18.18
CA PRO A 74 -6.07 0.33 -18.93
C PRO A 74 -7.49 -0.15 -19.23
N LYS A 75 -7.85 -1.38 -18.85
CA LYS A 75 -9.15 -1.98 -19.20
C LYS A 75 -10.19 -1.71 -18.11
N ILE A 76 -10.95 -0.62 -18.30
CA ILE A 76 -12.38 -0.51 -17.94
C ILE A 76 -13.10 0.17 -19.09
#